data_AF-A0A4Q3W951-F1
#
_entry.id   AF-A0A4Q3W951-F1
#
_cell.length_a   1.000
_cell.length_b   1.000
_cell.length_c   1.000
_cell.angle_alpha   90.00
_cell.angle_beta   90.00
_cell.angle_gamma   90.00
#
_symmetry.space_group_name_H-M   'P 1'
#
loop_
_entity.id
_entity.type
_entity.pdbx_description
1 polymer ?
#
loop_
_entity_poly.entity_id
_entity_poly.type
_entity_poly.pdbx_seq_one_letter_code
_entity_poly.pdbx_strand_id
1 'polypeptide(L)'
;MLKRFLLLIIASSFLLGVNAQSSSSVYLANYIKVWGFVKYYHPSVGGGRIDADSLFLHYVKKVREVKNSGSYGRILLEMQEQLGSVASSTVKDTTRLFTKNDRTAWITSDKLLPAKVKQALWQLRNEGYTDSVHRYMPATPFATDVPAEKKYEDVTFPNVDYQLLALARYWNAVEYLFAYKYMITKNWNKILSEEVAAFAQPMIQTRFEQHLLRLNATIEDTHGGIVAIKQQGEIYGKFFPPFIFSFAGDSIVVTGYIDSVSCREQDIRVGDVIIGIRGESVAKALSRVENYVSASNMHKKKSLLVNLPLLQPLRGNDSLIKIRVLRDRQIFTRQLVLQRTIRTEFVNKLNQLFQQQTGNGTTTQNSFVMRAIDKDVVQVDAANLSILYNTTADDREIDSVMKEMVTYKKAIILDLRCYTTQAVFYNKFLSALGWPLKPFAVLHTYYQRFPGKYKLHDIFSPVVQPPLAPRYTGKVILLVNERTQSQSELITMVIQASGPALVVGTQTAGCDGDMLYMPVPGGYTLSFSGRHVAYPDGTASQKAGVKRNVKLNYTVKGLAAGKDELLEAAIRLAK
;
A
#
# COMPACT_ATOMS: atom_id res chain seq x y z
N MET A 1 59.74 -5.72 -3.67
CA MET A 1 58.69 -6.76 -3.87
C MET A 1 57.88 -6.98 -2.60
N LEU A 2 57.21 -5.94 -2.08
CA LEU A 2 56.35 -6.07 -0.88
C LEU A 2 55.28 -4.96 -0.82
N LYS A 3 54.63 -4.67 -1.96
CA LYS A 3 53.54 -3.65 -2.03
C LYS A 3 52.39 -4.03 -2.98
N ARG A 4 52.36 -5.26 -3.52
CA ARG A 4 51.28 -5.74 -4.41
C ARG A 4 50.41 -6.87 -3.84
N PHE A 5 50.69 -7.34 -2.62
CA PHE A 5 49.94 -8.45 -2.00
C PHE A 5 48.87 -8.03 -0.97
N LEU A 6 48.78 -6.75 -0.61
CA LEU A 6 47.83 -6.27 0.42
C LEU A 6 46.54 -5.64 -0.14
N LEU A 7 46.35 -5.65 -1.47
CA LEU A 7 45.20 -5.04 -2.15
C LEU A 7 44.12 -6.05 -2.57
N LEU A 8 44.26 -7.31 -2.18
CA LEU A 8 43.33 -8.40 -2.53
C LEU A 8 42.46 -8.90 -1.36
N ILE A 9 42.54 -8.29 -0.17
CA ILE A 9 41.79 -8.74 1.02
C ILE A 9 40.72 -7.74 1.51
N ILE A 10 40.60 -6.53 0.93
CA ILE A 10 39.61 -5.51 1.38
C ILE A 10 38.56 -5.20 0.29
N ALA A 11 38.40 -6.07 -0.71
CA ALA A 11 37.41 -5.92 -1.79
C ALA A 11 36.43 -7.11 -1.91
N SER A 12 36.14 -7.80 -0.81
CA SER A 12 35.31 -9.03 -0.81
C SER A 12 34.14 -9.03 0.18
N SER A 13 33.58 -7.87 0.57
CA SER A 13 32.41 -7.83 1.47
C SER A 13 31.11 -7.34 0.82
N PHE A 14 31.11 -7.03 -0.48
CA PHE A 14 29.91 -6.55 -1.19
C PHE A 14 29.81 -7.14 -2.60
N LEU A 15 29.83 -8.47 -2.72
CA LEU A 15 29.40 -9.17 -3.93
C LEU A 15 28.60 -10.42 -3.53
N LEU A 16 27.32 -10.37 -3.86
CA LEU A 16 26.45 -11.51 -4.20
C LEU A 16 26.61 -12.75 -3.31
N GLY A 17 25.87 -12.76 -2.21
CA GLY A 17 25.39 -14.02 -1.64
C GLY A 17 24.44 -14.66 -2.63
N VAL A 18 24.97 -15.41 -3.60
CA VAL A 18 24.22 -16.53 -4.18
C VAL A 18 24.10 -17.52 -3.04
N ASN A 19 23.06 -17.38 -2.22
CA ASN A 19 22.69 -18.39 -1.25
C ASN A 19 22.40 -19.66 -2.05
N ALA A 20 23.34 -20.60 -2.06
CA ALA A 20 23.03 -21.98 -2.38
C ALA A 20 21.88 -22.37 -1.43
N GLN A 21 20.69 -22.56 -1.99
CA GLN A 21 19.51 -22.86 -1.19
C GLN A 21 19.79 -24.17 -0.46
N SER A 22 19.87 -24.12 0.87
CA SER A 22 20.04 -25.34 1.65
C SER A 22 18.87 -26.27 1.34
N SER A 23 19.10 -27.58 1.32
CA SER A 23 18.01 -28.56 1.09
C SER A 23 16.84 -28.35 2.07
N SER A 24 17.14 -27.93 3.31
CA SER A 24 16.15 -27.57 4.34
C SER A 24 15.24 -26.40 3.92
N SER A 25 15.76 -25.37 3.24
CA SER A 25 14.98 -24.20 2.80
C SER A 25 13.92 -24.58 1.75
N VAL A 26 14.19 -25.56 0.90
CA VAL A 26 13.21 -26.06 -0.08
C VAL A 26 12.02 -26.75 0.62
N TYR A 27 12.31 -27.60 1.61
CA TYR A 27 11.26 -28.26 2.41
C TYR A 27 10.43 -27.26 3.23
N LEU A 28 11.08 -26.23 3.79
CA LEU A 28 10.38 -25.17 4.50
C LEU A 28 9.46 -24.34 3.60
N ALA A 29 9.92 -23.95 2.40
CA ALA A 29 9.07 -23.26 1.43
C ALA A 29 7.85 -24.11 1.04
N ASN A 30 8.05 -25.40 0.75
CA ASN A 30 6.93 -26.31 0.45
C ASN A 30 5.98 -26.44 1.65
N TYR A 31 6.51 -26.59 2.85
CA TYR A 31 5.72 -26.73 4.07
C TYR A 31 4.85 -25.50 4.33
N ILE A 32 5.41 -24.29 4.17
CA ILE A 32 4.67 -23.02 4.30
C ILE A 32 3.48 -22.98 3.33
N LYS A 33 3.65 -23.46 2.09
CA LYS A 33 2.57 -23.53 1.10
C LYS A 33 1.49 -24.54 1.49
N VAL A 34 1.90 -25.75 1.90
CA VAL A 34 0.96 -26.81 2.32
C VAL A 34 0.19 -26.37 3.56
N TRP A 35 0.87 -25.89 4.59
CA TRP A 35 0.24 -25.37 5.80
C TRP A 35 -0.75 -24.26 5.49
N GLY A 36 -0.37 -23.30 4.64
CA GLY A 36 -1.25 -22.20 4.27
C GLY A 36 -2.47 -22.67 3.50
N PHE A 37 -2.30 -23.57 2.54
CA PHE A 37 -3.43 -24.17 1.83
C PHE A 37 -4.39 -24.86 2.80
N VAL A 38 -3.87 -25.68 3.71
CA VAL A 38 -4.66 -26.34 4.75
C VAL A 38 -5.37 -25.33 5.66
N LYS A 39 -4.70 -24.25 6.07
CA LYS A 39 -5.27 -23.19 6.91
C LYS A 39 -6.54 -22.59 6.31
N TYR A 40 -6.57 -22.38 5.00
CA TYR A 40 -7.68 -21.74 4.30
C TYR A 40 -8.70 -22.73 3.71
N TYR A 41 -8.32 -23.96 3.37
CA TYR A 41 -9.21 -24.91 2.71
C TYR A 41 -9.73 -26.02 3.63
N HIS A 42 -8.98 -26.43 4.66
CA HIS A 42 -9.35 -27.59 5.47
C HIS A 42 -10.38 -27.21 6.56
N PRO A 43 -11.57 -27.83 6.62
CA PRO A 43 -12.59 -27.51 7.61
C PRO A 43 -12.13 -27.61 9.07
N SER A 44 -11.29 -28.60 9.41
CA SER A 44 -10.70 -28.70 10.76
C SER A 44 -9.88 -27.46 11.16
N VAL A 45 -9.19 -26.80 10.23
CA VAL A 45 -8.36 -25.62 10.54
C VAL A 45 -9.14 -24.33 10.29
N GLY A 46 -9.69 -24.15 9.09
CA GLY A 46 -10.50 -22.99 8.74
C GLY A 46 -11.73 -22.84 9.63
N GLY A 47 -12.30 -23.93 10.16
CA GLY A 47 -13.40 -23.91 11.14
C GLY A 47 -12.94 -23.76 12.60
N GLY A 48 -11.63 -23.77 12.89
CA GLY A 48 -11.08 -23.53 14.22
C GLY A 48 -11.01 -24.72 15.18
N ARG A 49 -11.27 -25.95 14.71
CA ARG A 49 -11.11 -27.18 15.52
C ARG A 49 -9.62 -27.46 15.82
N ILE A 50 -8.75 -27.12 14.88
CA ILE A 50 -7.30 -27.13 15.01
C ILE A 50 -6.80 -25.70 14.83
N ASP A 51 -6.06 -25.18 15.81
CA ASP A 51 -5.44 -23.85 15.72
C ASP A 51 -4.30 -23.86 14.68
N ALA A 52 -4.39 -22.95 13.69
CA ALA A 52 -3.46 -22.92 12.56
C ALA A 52 -2.01 -22.65 13.00
N ASP A 53 -1.78 -21.75 13.95
CA ASP A 53 -0.42 -21.43 14.40
C ASP A 53 0.18 -22.58 15.20
N SER A 54 -0.62 -23.23 16.06
CA SER A 54 -0.18 -24.40 16.82
C SER A 54 0.21 -25.55 15.89
N LEU A 55 -0.59 -25.79 14.83
CA LEU A 55 -0.25 -26.75 13.78
C LEU A 55 1.07 -26.36 13.08
N PHE A 56 1.23 -25.07 12.74
CA PHE A 56 2.45 -24.57 12.10
C PHE A 56 3.69 -24.86 12.96
N LEU A 57 3.66 -24.40 14.21
CA LEU A 57 4.76 -24.42 15.16
C LEU A 57 5.13 -25.85 15.57
N HIS A 58 4.18 -26.78 15.58
CA HIS A 58 4.45 -28.19 15.84
C HIS A 58 5.33 -28.81 14.74
N TYR A 59 4.92 -28.69 13.47
CA TYR A 59 5.62 -29.36 12.36
C TYR A 59 6.81 -28.58 11.83
N VAL A 60 6.85 -27.24 11.93
CA VAL A 60 8.00 -26.45 11.43
C VAL A 60 9.31 -26.88 12.09
N LYS A 61 9.28 -27.24 13.38
CA LYS A 61 10.43 -27.76 14.13
C LYS A 61 10.99 -29.03 13.48
N LYS A 62 10.12 -30.00 13.18
CA LYS A 62 10.47 -31.25 12.49
C LYS A 62 11.01 -30.97 11.08
N VAL A 63 10.37 -30.07 10.33
CA VAL A 63 10.75 -29.75 8.94
C VAL A 63 12.15 -29.12 8.85
N ARG A 64 12.53 -28.29 9.83
CA ARG A 64 13.87 -27.66 9.87
C ARG A 64 15.00 -28.69 9.94
N GLU A 65 14.75 -29.86 10.53
CA GLU A 65 15.72 -30.94 10.74
C GLU A 65 15.77 -31.95 9.58
N VAL A 66 14.90 -31.80 8.58
CA VAL A 66 14.81 -32.70 7.43
C VAL A 66 16.08 -32.69 6.60
N LYS A 67 16.59 -33.89 6.29
CA LYS A 67 17.77 -34.09 5.45
C LYS A 67 17.45 -34.67 4.07
N ASN A 68 16.29 -35.31 3.90
CA ASN A 68 15.88 -35.94 2.65
C ASN A 68 14.34 -35.90 2.43
N SER A 69 13.92 -36.11 1.20
CA SER A 69 12.51 -36.06 0.79
C SER A 69 11.65 -37.15 1.44
N GLY A 70 12.21 -38.31 1.79
CA GLY A 70 11.49 -39.40 2.45
C GLY A 70 11.08 -39.04 3.88
N SER A 71 11.97 -38.44 4.68
CA SER A 71 11.61 -37.94 6.02
C SER A 71 10.62 -36.77 5.94
N TYR A 72 10.75 -35.92 4.93
CA TYR A 72 9.79 -34.83 4.71
C TYR A 72 8.39 -35.36 4.38
N GLY A 73 8.30 -36.33 3.46
CA GLY A 73 7.03 -36.94 3.07
C GLY A 73 6.31 -37.58 4.26
N ARG A 74 7.04 -38.23 5.17
CA ARG A 74 6.47 -38.77 6.42
C ARG A 74 5.87 -37.70 7.32
N ILE A 75 6.53 -36.55 7.46
CA ILE A 75 5.99 -35.40 8.21
C ILE A 75 4.68 -34.90 7.60
N LEU A 76 4.60 -34.79 6.27
CA LEU A 76 3.37 -34.35 5.60
C LEU A 76 2.22 -35.36 5.74
N LEU A 77 2.53 -36.66 5.73
CA LEU A 77 1.56 -37.73 5.96
C LEU A 77 1.02 -37.70 7.40
N GLU A 78 1.90 -37.52 8.39
CA GLU A 78 1.52 -37.36 9.80
C GLU A 78 0.59 -36.15 9.99
N MET A 79 0.94 -35.01 9.39
CA MET A 79 0.09 -33.82 9.42
C MET A 79 -1.28 -34.07 8.75
N GLN A 80 -1.30 -34.77 7.61
CA GLN A 80 -2.55 -35.14 6.95
C GLN A 80 -3.43 -36.05 7.82
N GLU A 81 -2.84 -37.02 8.52
CA GLU A 81 -3.57 -37.92 9.41
C GLU A 81 -4.19 -37.17 10.60
N GLN A 82 -3.45 -36.22 11.18
CA GLN A 82 -3.98 -35.35 12.24
C GLN A 82 -5.14 -34.46 11.78
N LEU A 83 -5.13 -34.01 10.52
CA LEU A 83 -6.20 -33.16 9.97
C LEU A 83 -7.53 -33.91 9.80
N GLY A 84 -7.46 -35.22 9.57
CA GLY A 84 -8.61 -36.09 9.34
C GLY A 84 -9.13 -36.06 7.91
N SER A 85 -10.26 -36.74 7.68
CA SER A 85 -10.94 -36.77 6.37
C SER A 85 -11.88 -35.57 6.20
N VAL A 86 -12.08 -35.15 4.95
CA VAL A 86 -13.08 -34.14 4.59
C VAL A 86 -14.28 -34.80 3.93
N ALA A 87 -15.47 -34.39 4.34
CA ALA A 87 -16.72 -34.86 3.75
C ALA A 87 -16.89 -34.24 2.36
N SER A 88 -17.20 -35.07 1.37
CA SER A 88 -17.48 -34.57 0.03
C SER A 88 -18.74 -33.72 -0.01
N SER A 89 -18.63 -32.53 -0.60
CA SER A 89 -19.79 -31.67 -0.84
C SER A 89 -20.55 -32.16 -2.09
N THR A 90 -21.85 -32.42 -1.95
CA THR A 90 -22.75 -32.75 -3.07
C THR A 90 -23.27 -31.49 -3.78
N VAL A 91 -23.02 -30.30 -3.24
CA VAL A 91 -23.54 -29.03 -3.76
C VAL A 91 -22.59 -28.47 -4.81
N LYS A 92 -23.06 -28.40 -6.06
CA LYS A 92 -22.34 -27.75 -7.15
C LYS A 92 -22.48 -26.24 -7.04
N ASP A 93 -21.37 -25.56 -6.80
CA ASP A 93 -21.34 -24.10 -6.81
C ASP A 93 -21.27 -23.57 -8.25
N THR A 94 -22.23 -22.72 -8.62
CA THR A 94 -22.36 -22.10 -9.95
C THR A 94 -21.97 -20.62 -9.94
N THR A 95 -21.47 -20.11 -8.81
CA THR A 95 -21.03 -18.72 -8.66
C THR A 95 -19.97 -18.38 -9.71
N ARG A 96 -20.16 -17.28 -10.44
CA ARG A 96 -19.13 -16.77 -11.36
C ARG A 96 -18.00 -16.15 -10.55
N LEU A 97 -16.82 -16.76 -10.64
CA LEU A 97 -15.63 -16.33 -9.90
C LEU A 97 -14.65 -15.56 -10.78
N PHE A 98 -14.04 -14.55 -10.19
CA PHE A 98 -12.79 -13.96 -10.64
C PHE A 98 -11.63 -14.87 -10.22
N THR A 99 -10.94 -15.44 -11.21
CA THR A 99 -9.97 -16.54 -11.02
C THR A 99 -8.54 -16.17 -11.43
N LYS A 100 -8.23 -14.91 -11.75
CA LYS A 100 -6.85 -14.49 -12.10
C LYS A 100 -5.84 -14.77 -10.97
N ASN A 101 -6.33 -14.90 -9.74
CA ASN A 101 -5.55 -15.26 -8.57
C ASN A 101 -5.50 -16.78 -8.29
N ASP A 102 -6.17 -17.65 -9.04
CA ASP A 102 -6.06 -19.11 -8.80
C ASP A 102 -4.67 -19.60 -9.23
N ARG A 103 -3.85 -19.99 -8.25
CA ARG A 103 -2.49 -20.53 -8.46
C ARG A 103 -2.32 -21.93 -7.86
N THR A 104 -3.39 -22.72 -7.81
CA THR A 104 -3.39 -24.05 -7.17
C THR A 104 -2.69 -25.16 -7.99
N ALA A 105 -2.18 -24.86 -9.18
CA ALA A 105 -1.50 -25.82 -10.06
C ALA A 105 -0.27 -26.49 -9.43
N TRP A 106 0.36 -25.86 -8.43
CA TRP A 106 1.51 -26.46 -7.74
C TRP A 106 1.19 -27.76 -7.01
N ILE A 107 -0.06 -27.97 -6.58
CA ILE A 107 -0.48 -29.15 -5.81
C ILE A 107 -0.22 -30.44 -6.60
N THR A 108 -0.49 -30.43 -7.90
CA THR A 108 -0.31 -31.61 -8.74
C THR A 108 1.13 -31.74 -9.24
N SER A 109 1.80 -30.62 -9.55
CA SER A 109 3.14 -30.62 -10.14
C SER A 109 4.29 -30.78 -9.15
N ASP A 110 4.10 -30.45 -7.86
CA ASP A 110 5.19 -30.44 -6.88
C ASP A 110 5.66 -31.87 -6.54
N LYS A 111 6.95 -32.15 -6.75
CA LYS A 111 7.52 -33.49 -6.56
C LYS A 111 7.79 -33.84 -5.09
N LEU A 112 7.72 -32.87 -4.18
CA LEU A 112 7.95 -33.08 -2.76
C LEU A 112 6.74 -33.67 -2.04
N LEU A 113 5.55 -33.56 -2.64
CA LEU A 113 4.32 -34.05 -2.03
C LEU A 113 4.14 -35.56 -2.28
N PRO A 114 3.95 -36.37 -1.24
CA PRO A 114 3.50 -37.76 -1.39
C PRO A 114 2.17 -37.84 -2.14
N ALA A 115 1.94 -38.93 -2.88
CA ALA A 115 0.72 -39.11 -3.69
C ALA A 115 -0.57 -38.94 -2.86
N LYS A 116 -0.62 -39.52 -1.65
CA LYS A 116 -1.75 -39.42 -0.71
C LYS A 116 -2.04 -37.97 -0.28
N VAL A 117 -0.97 -37.18 -0.08
CA VAL A 117 -1.08 -35.74 0.26
C VAL A 117 -1.58 -34.95 -0.93
N LYS A 118 -1.03 -35.19 -2.13
CA LYS A 118 -1.52 -34.53 -3.36
C LYS A 118 -3.00 -34.77 -3.57
N GLN A 119 -3.44 -36.02 -3.42
CA GLN A 119 -4.85 -36.40 -3.59
C GLN A 119 -5.75 -35.65 -2.60
N ALA A 120 -5.37 -35.60 -1.33
CA ALA A 120 -6.13 -34.89 -0.30
C ALA A 120 -6.21 -33.37 -0.55
N LEU A 121 -5.09 -32.72 -0.89
CA LEU A 121 -5.07 -31.30 -1.22
C LEU A 121 -5.88 -30.99 -2.48
N TRP A 122 -5.83 -31.88 -3.48
CA TRP A 122 -6.61 -31.73 -4.70
C TRP A 122 -8.11 -31.90 -4.47
N GLN A 123 -8.51 -32.84 -3.60
CA GLN A 123 -9.88 -33.00 -3.17
C GLN A 123 -10.40 -31.72 -2.50
N LEU A 124 -9.67 -31.20 -1.51
CA LEU A 124 -9.98 -29.92 -0.84
C LEU A 124 -10.15 -28.77 -1.84
N ARG A 125 -9.24 -28.67 -2.82
CA ARG A 125 -9.29 -27.62 -3.85
C ARG A 125 -10.58 -27.67 -4.67
N ASN A 126 -11.07 -28.88 -4.97
CA ASN A 126 -12.24 -29.08 -5.84
C ASN A 126 -13.56 -28.98 -5.08
N GLU A 127 -13.62 -29.50 -3.85
CA GLU A 127 -14.81 -29.42 -3.00
C GLU A 127 -15.03 -27.99 -2.47
N GLY A 128 -13.92 -27.27 -2.23
CA GLY A 128 -13.90 -25.99 -1.56
C GLY A 128 -14.00 -26.15 -0.04
N TYR A 129 -13.85 -25.05 0.68
CA TYR A 129 -14.13 -24.98 2.10
C TYR A 129 -15.62 -25.20 2.36
N THR A 130 -15.97 -26.13 3.26
CA THR A 130 -17.34 -26.66 3.39
C THR A 130 -18.14 -26.11 4.56
N ASP A 131 -17.51 -25.53 5.58
CA ASP A 131 -18.25 -24.96 6.71
C ASP A 131 -18.85 -23.59 6.36
N SER A 132 -19.86 -23.17 7.11
CA SER A 132 -20.58 -21.91 6.88
C SER A 132 -19.81 -20.66 7.28
N VAL A 133 -18.82 -20.77 8.18
CA VAL A 133 -18.05 -19.65 8.71
C VAL A 133 -16.57 -19.99 8.72
N HIS A 134 -15.76 -19.15 8.08
CA HIS A 134 -14.32 -19.30 8.07
C HIS A 134 -13.64 -18.45 9.16
N ARG A 135 -12.83 -19.08 10.02
CA ARG A 135 -12.14 -18.46 11.17
C ARG A 135 -11.05 -17.45 10.80
N TYR A 136 -10.30 -17.71 9.72
CA TYR A 136 -9.15 -16.90 9.27
C TYR A 136 -9.41 -16.10 7.97
N MET A 137 -10.67 -15.97 7.55
CA MET A 137 -11.05 -15.14 6.41
C MET A 137 -12.12 -14.17 6.87
N PRO A 138 -12.11 -12.91 6.43
CA PRO A 138 -13.12 -11.99 6.89
C PRO A 138 -14.51 -12.41 6.41
N ALA A 139 -15.55 -12.12 7.20
CA ALA A 139 -16.91 -12.59 6.97
C ALA A 139 -17.72 -11.65 6.05
N THR A 140 -17.39 -10.36 6.04
CA THR A 140 -18.12 -9.33 5.31
C THR A 140 -17.17 -8.53 4.44
N PRO A 141 -17.53 -8.21 3.18
CA PRO A 141 -16.68 -7.48 2.23
C PRO A 141 -15.90 -6.28 2.77
N PHE A 142 -16.44 -5.60 3.77
CA PHE A 142 -15.92 -4.36 4.36
C PHE A 142 -15.10 -4.56 5.65
N ALA A 143 -14.88 -5.81 6.07
CA ALA A 143 -14.03 -6.10 7.22
C ALA A 143 -12.61 -5.56 6.98
N THR A 144 -12.05 -4.94 8.01
CA THR A 144 -10.72 -4.30 7.95
C THR A 144 -9.60 -5.20 8.44
N ASP A 145 -9.91 -6.28 9.17
CA ASP A 145 -8.92 -7.14 9.81
C ASP A 145 -9.06 -8.58 9.33
N VAL A 146 -7.91 -9.26 9.19
CA VAL A 146 -7.88 -10.72 9.05
C VAL A 146 -8.18 -11.32 10.43
N PRO A 147 -9.28 -12.08 10.58
CA PRO A 147 -9.73 -12.54 11.88
C PRO A 147 -8.82 -13.62 12.49
N ALA A 148 -8.86 -13.74 13.81
CA ALA A 148 -8.23 -14.79 14.59
C ALA A 148 -6.69 -14.90 14.47
N GLU A 149 -6.00 -13.83 14.09
CA GLU A 149 -4.54 -13.77 14.01
C GLU A 149 -3.92 -13.19 15.30
N LYS A 150 -3.20 -14.03 16.07
CA LYS A 150 -2.49 -13.56 17.29
C LYS A 150 -1.29 -12.68 16.93
N LYS A 151 -1.10 -11.56 17.62
CA LYS A 151 0.04 -10.65 17.39
C LYS A 151 1.38 -11.15 17.95
N TYR A 152 1.35 -11.97 19.00
CA TYR A 152 2.54 -12.44 19.72
C TYR A 152 3.51 -11.29 20.07
N GLU A 153 3.01 -10.32 20.84
CA GLU A 153 3.74 -9.07 21.13
C GLU A 153 5.00 -9.31 21.98
N ASP A 154 4.98 -10.33 22.82
CA ASP A 154 6.08 -10.70 23.74
C ASP A 154 7.20 -11.51 23.09
N VAL A 155 7.12 -11.81 21.78
CA VAL A 155 8.18 -12.53 21.08
C VAL A 155 9.43 -11.64 21.00
N THR A 156 10.53 -12.17 21.55
CA THR A 156 11.86 -11.58 21.43
C THR A 156 12.62 -12.19 20.26
N PHE A 157 13.48 -11.41 19.62
CA PHE A 157 14.27 -11.84 18.46
C PHE A 157 15.76 -12.00 18.86
N PRO A 158 16.45 -13.08 18.43
CA PRO A 158 16.01 -14.05 17.41
C PRO A 158 15.05 -15.12 17.93
N ASN A 159 14.05 -15.47 17.11
CA ASN A 159 13.18 -16.62 17.35
C ASN A 159 12.74 -17.22 16.00
N VAL A 160 13.46 -18.26 15.55
CA VAL A 160 13.31 -18.80 14.19
C VAL A 160 11.90 -19.34 13.92
N ASP A 161 11.24 -19.95 14.90
CA ASP A 161 9.91 -20.54 14.71
C ASP A 161 8.87 -19.44 14.45
N TYR A 162 8.90 -18.36 15.25
CA TYR A 162 8.01 -17.22 15.07
C TYR A 162 8.38 -16.32 13.88
N GLN A 163 9.67 -16.25 13.53
CA GLN A 163 10.11 -15.65 12.28
C GLN A 163 9.47 -16.36 11.08
N LEU A 164 9.60 -17.69 11.01
CA LEU A 164 9.01 -18.49 9.94
C LEU A 164 7.48 -18.41 9.95
N LEU A 165 6.84 -18.35 11.12
CA LEU A 165 5.40 -18.14 11.21
C LEU A 165 4.98 -16.79 10.63
N ALA A 166 5.74 -15.71 10.87
CA ALA A 166 5.47 -14.40 10.28
C ALA A 166 5.53 -14.42 8.76
N LEU A 167 6.58 -15.03 8.19
CA LEU A 167 6.70 -15.26 6.75
C LEU A 167 5.52 -16.09 6.23
N ALA A 168 5.22 -17.22 6.88
CA ALA A 168 4.17 -18.13 6.46
C ALA A 168 2.79 -17.46 6.45
N ARG A 169 2.47 -16.73 7.50
CA ARG A 169 1.20 -16.00 7.63
C ARG A 169 1.06 -14.95 6.55
N TYR A 170 2.01 -14.03 6.41
CA TYR A 170 1.88 -12.96 5.43
C TYR A 170 1.93 -13.49 3.99
N TRP A 171 2.81 -14.44 3.70
CA TRP A 171 2.91 -15.01 2.36
C TRP A 171 1.59 -15.65 1.91
N ASN A 172 0.96 -16.42 2.81
CA ASN A 172 -0.32 -17.06 2.52
C ASN A 172 -1.52 -16.08 2.58
N ALA A 173 -1.48 -15.06 3.45
CA ALA A 173 -2.50 -14.02 3.42
C ALA A 173 -2.53 -13.31 2.06
N VAL A 174 -1.36 -13.00 1.48
CA VAL A 174 -1.28 -12.50 0.10
C VAL A 174 -1.74 -13.55 -0.92
N GLU A 175 -1.41 -14.84 -0.71
CA GLU A 175 -1.83 -15.91 -1.61
C GLU A 175 -3.36 -16.05 -1.71
N TYR A 176 -4.09 -15.87 -0.61
CA TYR A 176 -5.52 -16.18 -0.55
C TYR A 176 -6.45 -14.97 -0.34
N LEU A 177 -5.93 -13.82 0.13
CA LEU A 177 -6.73 -12.64 0.50
C LEU A 177 -6.33 -11.35 -0.23
N PHE A 178 -5.16 -11.29 -0.89
CA PHE A 178 -4.78 -10.12 -1.68
C PHE A 178 -5.44 -10.12 -3.06
N ALA A 179 -6.30 -9.14 -3.31
CA ALA A 179 -7.13 -9.06 -4.51
C ALA A 179 -6.32 -8.91 -5.81
N TYR A 180 -5.10 -8.41 -5.73
CA TYR A 180 -4.26 -8.08 -6.88
C TYR A 180 -2.99 -8.93 -6.97
N LYS A 181 -2.98 -10.14 -6.40
CA LYS A 181 -1.85 -11.08 -6.49
C LYS A 181 -1.40 -11.31 -7.95
N TYR A 182 -2.33 -11.38 -8.89
CA TYR A 182 -2.03 -11.51 -10.32
C TYR A 182 -1.24 -10.33 -10.92
N MET A 183 -1.19 -9.18 -10.23
CA MET A 183 -0.46 -7.98 -10.63
C MET A 183 0.91 -7.83 -9.96
N ILE A 184 1.27 -8.70 -9.02
CA ILE A 184 2.62 -8.69 -8.42
C ILE A 184 3.63 -8.94 -9.54
N THR A 185 4.56 -8.01 -9.76
CA THR A 185 5.53 -8.09 -10.87
C THR A 185 6.54 -9.22 -10.68
N LYS A 186 6.89 -9.53 -9.43
CA LYS A 186 7.82 -10.61 -9.07
C LYS A 186 7.07 -11.94 -8.91
N ASN A 187 7.77 -13.04 -9.18
CA ASN A 187 7.22 -14.38 -8.96
C ASN A 187 7.05 -14.65 -7.46
N TRP A 188 5.81 -14.65 -6.98
CA TRP A 188 5.50 -14.80 -5.55
C TRP A 188 6.03 -16.08 -4.90
N ASN A 189 6.06 -17.21 -5.64
CA ASN A 189 6.65 -18.46 -5.14
C ASN A 189 8.18 -18.37 -5.03
N LYS A 190 8.82 -17.63 -5.95
CA LYS A 190 10.26 -17.37 -5.89
C LYS A 190 10.61 -16.52 -4.67
N ILE A 191 9.78 -15.50 -4.37
CA ILE A 191 9.93 -14.67 -3.16
C ILE A 191 9.88 -15.54 -1.90
N LEU A 192 8.94 -16.48 -1.78
CA LEU A 192 8.92 -17.42 -0.64
C LEU A 192 10.23 -18.21 -0.52
N SER A 193 10.72 -18.71 -1.65
CA SER A 193 11.94 -19.53 -1.70
C SER A 193 13.19 -18.74 -1.30
N GLU A 194 13.24 -17.45 -1.64
CA GLU A 194 14.32 -16.53 -1.29
C GLU A 194 14.23 -16.11 0.19
N GLU A 195 13.05 -15.69 0.65
CA GLU A 195 12.84 -15.20 2.02
C GLU A 195 12.97 -16.32 3.05
N VAL A 196 12.47 -17.53 2.77
CA VAL A 196 12.56 -18.64 3.75
C VAL A 196 13.99 -18.98 4.14
N ALA A 197 14.96 -18.80 3.23
CA ALA A 197 16.36 -19.01 3.52
C ALA A 197 16.87 -18.05 4.60
N ALA A 198 16.43 -16.79 4.58
CA ALA A 198 16.77 -15.80 5.59
C ALA A 198 15.98 -16.01 6.89
N PHE A 199 14.66 -16.24 6.81
CA PHE A 199 13.80 -16.41 7.98
C PHE A 199 14.10 -17.69 8.78
N ALA A 200 14.71 -18.70 8.16
CA ALA A 200 15.18 -19.92 8.82
C ALA A 200 16.47 -19.73 9.65
N GLN A 201 17.13 -18.57 9.55
CA GLN A 201 18.30 -18.23 10.35
C GLN A 201 17.91 -17.35 11.54
N PRO A 202 18.60 -17.43 12.69
CA PRO A 202 18.34 -16.54 13.82
C PRO A 202 18.62 -15.09 13.41
N MET A 203 17.59 -14.23 13.44
CA MET A 203 17.71 -12.82 13.08
C MET A 203 17.45 -11.93 14.30
N ILE A 204 18.34 -10.96 14.54
CA ILE A 204 18.02 -9.85 15.43
C ILE A 204 16.84 -9.04 14.86
N GLN A 205 16.14 -8.32 15.73
CA GLN A 205 14.93 -7.57 15.39
C GLN A 205 15.07 -6.66 14.16
N THR A 206 16.17 -5.90 14.06
CA THR A 206 16.42 -5.01 12.92
C THR A 206 16.46 -5.75 11.58
N ARG A 207 17.08 -6.94 11.54
CA ARG A 207 17.15 -7.74 10.30
C ARG A 207 15.77 -8.32 9.96
N PHE A 208 15.05 -8.83 10.96
CA PHE A 208 13.69 -9.32 10.76
C PHE A 208 12.75 -8.24 10.20
N GLU A 209 12.79 -7.03 10.75
CA GLU A 209 12.00 -5.90 10.26
C GLU A 209 12.39 -5.47 8.83
N GLN A 210 13.68 -5.49 8.48
CA GLN A 210 14.13 -5.22 7.11
C GLN A 210 13.55 -6.23 6.11
N HIS A 211 13.49 -7.51 6.49
CA HIS A 211 12.87 -8.55 5.67
C HIS A 211 11.35 -8.38 5.57
N LEU A 212 10.66 -8.05 6.66
CA LEU A 212 9.22 -7.74 6.63
C LEU A 212 8.90 -6.56 5.69
N LEU A 213 9.69 -5.49 5.75
CA LEU A 213 9.52 -4.32 4.87
C LEU A 213 9.71 -4.67 3.40
N ARG A 214 10.72 -5.48 3.05
CA ARG A 214 10.97 -5.93 1.66
C ARG A 214 9.89 -6.86 1.15
N LEU A 215 9.44 -7.78 1.99
CA LEU A 215 8.33 -8.69 1.68
C LEU A 215 7.05 -7.88 1.40
N ASN A 216 6.73 -6.90 2.25
CA ASN A 216 5.59 -6.01 2.05
C ASN A 216 5.73 -5.11 0.82
N ALA A 217 6.91 -4.55 0.55
CA ALA A 217 7.14 -3.73 -0.63
C ALA A 217 7.00 -4.50 -1.96
N THR A 218 7.18 -5.83 -1.92
CA THR A 218 7.13 -6.70 -3.10
C THR A 218 5.72 -6.87 -3.67
N ILE A 219 4.67 -6.68 -2.87
CA ILE A 219 3.29 -6.80 -3.40
C ILE A 219 2.88 -5.60 -4.25
N GLU A 220 3.63 -4.48 -4.18
CA GLU A 220 3.40 -3.25 -4.93
C GLU A 220 1.97 -2.74 -4.77
N ASP A 221 1.57 -2.54 -3.52
CA ASP A 221 0.23 -2.07 -3.15
C ASP A 221 0.34 -0.90 -2.18
N THR A 222 -0.31 0.21 -2.53
CA THR A 222 -0.35 1.40 -1.70
C THR A 222 -0.98 1.15 -0.33
N HIS A 223 -1.95 0.24 -0.20
CA HIS A 223 -2.48 -0.13 1.12
C HIS A 223 -1.46 -0.87 1.99
N GLY A 224 -0.41 -1.46 1.42
CA GLY A 224 0.72 -1.99 2.19
C GLY A 224 1.66 -0.91 2.73
N GLY A 225 1.70 0.26 2.08
CA GLY A 225 2.24 1.52 2.59
C GLY A 225 3.53 1.43 3.40
N ILE A 226 3.54 2.18 4.52
CA ILE A 226 4.62 2.23 5.51
C ILE A 226 4.25 1.31 6.67
N VAL A 227 5.08 0.30 6.93
CA VAL A 227 4.89 -0.62 8.06
C VAL A 227 5.38 0.03 9.35
N ALA A 228 4.59 -0.08 10.42
CA ALA A 228 5.01 0.31 11.75
C ALA A 228 6.05 -0.69 12.29
N ILE A 229 7.32 -0.28 12.25
CA ILE A 229 8.46 -1.04 12.77
C ILE A 229 9.01 -0.40 14.05
N LYS A 230 9.68 -1.19 14.89
CA LYS A 230 10.24 -0.74 16.17
C LYS A 230 11.63 -0.12 15.98
N GLN A 231 12.44 -0.61 15.02
CA GLN A 231 13.81 -0.13 14.78
C GLN A 231 13.92 0.90 13.64
N GLN A 232 13.02 1.89 13.60
CA GLN A 232 13.01 2.93 12.55
C GLN A 232 14.34 3.68 12.43
N GLY A 233 14.96 4.04 13.57
CA GLY A 233 16.24 4.75 13.58
C GLY A 233 17.38 3.94 12.97
N GLU A 234 17.44 2.64 13.23
CA GLU A 234 18.47 1.76 12.68
C GLU A 234 18.25 1.48 11.18
N ILE A 235 16.98 1.36 10.76
CA ILE A 235 16.62 0.96 9.40
C ILE A 235 16.59 2.15 8.43
N TYR A 236 15.93 3.24 8.82
CA TYR A 236 15.77 4.42 7.98
C TYR A 236 16.81 5.50 8.26
N GLY A 237 17.51 5.42 9.39
CA GLY A 237 18.50 6.41 9.82
C GLY A 237 18.04 7.28 10.99
N LYS A 238 19.00 7.84 11.73
CA LYS A 238 18.73 8.69 12.91
C LYS A 238 18.82 10.19 12.61
N PHE A 239 19.31 10.56 11.43
CA PHE A 239 19.54 11.94 11.04
C PHE A 239 18.66 12.33 9.85
N PHE A 240 18.02 13.48 9.94
CA PHE A 240 17.01 13.98 9.00
C PHE A 240 17.49 15.28 8.33
N PRO A 241 17.06 15.57 7.10
CA PRO A 241 17.30 16.88 6.52
C PRO A 241 16.58 17.98 7.33
N PRO A 242 17.14 19.20 7.45
CA PRO A 242 16.49 20.32 8.15
C PRO A 242 15.35 20.96 7.33
N PHE A 243 14.87 20.31 6.27
CA PHE A 243 13.89 20.84 5.33
C PHE A 243 12.95 19.76 4.81
N ILE A 244 11.78 20.19 4.32
CA ILE A 244 10.86 19.35 3.55
C ILE A 244 11.11 19.53 2.05
N PHE A 245 10.79 18.51 1.28
CA PHE A 245 11.10 18.49 -0.14
C PHE A 245 10.07 17.68 -0.93
N SER A 246 10.09 17.88 -2.24
CA SER A 246 9.27 17.13 -3.19
C SER A 246 10.12 16.62 -4.35
N PHE A 247 9.71 15.51 -4.97
CA PHE A 247 10.35 15.03 -6.18
C PHE A 247 9.82 15.77 -7.42
N ALA A 248 10.70 16.12 -8.35
CA ALA A 248 10.36 16.52 -9.71
C ALA A 248 11.28 15.80 -10.68
N GLY A 249 10.71 14.84 -11.43
CA GLY A 249 11.51 13.92 -12.25
C GLY A 249 12.51 13.14 -11.40
N ASP A 250 13.78 13.24 -11.77
CA ASP A 250 14.93 12.61 -11.10
C ASP A 250 15.68 13.55 -10.15
N SER A 251 15.02 14.63 -9.72
CA SER A 251 15.57 15.61 -8.79
C SER A 251 14.67 15.78 -7.57
N ILE A 252 15.24 16.37 -6.52
CA ILE A 252 14.52 16.79 -5.31
C ILE A 252 14.51 18.31 -5.28
N VAL A 253 13.37 18.93 -4.98
CA VAL A 253 13.25 20.38 -4.78
C VAL A 253 12.95 20.64 -3.31
N VAL A 254 13.73 21.54 -2.67
CA VAL A 254 13.45 22.00 -1.31
C VAL A 254 12.20 22.88 -1.33
N THR A 255 11.16 22.49 -0.59
CA THR A 255 9.84 23.14 -0.63
C THR A 255 9.48 23.87 0.67
N GLY A 256 10.28 23.73 1.72
CA GLY A 256 10.06 24.41 2.99
C GLY A 256 11.08 23.99 4.04
N TYR A 257 11.11 24.69 5.17
CA TYR A 257 12.06 24.41 6.25
C TYR A 257 11.39 23.68 7.42
N ILE A 258 12.13 22.75 8.01
CA ILE A 258 11.83 22.18 9.33
C ILE A 258 12.62 22.98 10.38
N ASP A 259 13.90 23.23 10.10
CA ASP A 259 14.80 24.09 10.87
C ASP A 259 15.38 25.18 9.96
N SER A 260 14.77 26.37 10.01
CA SER A 260 15.16 27.51 9.17
C SER A 260 16.51 28.13 9.54
N VAL A 261 16.97 27.93 10.79
CA VAL A 261 18.27 28.44 11.25
C VAL A 261 19.36 27.56 10.65
N SER A 262 19.23 26.24 10.81
CA SER A 262 20.16 25.27 10.23
C SER A 262 20.21 25.34 8.70
N CYS A 263 19.09 25.60 8.03
CA CYS A 263 19.10 25.82 6.58
C CYS A 263 19.88 27.09 6.18
N ARG A 264 19.71 28.19 6.93
CA ARG A 264 20.43 29.46 6.66
C ARG A 264 21.93 29.33 6.85
N GLU A 265 22.37 28.73 7.94
CA GLU A 265 23.79 28.53 8.26
C GLU A 265 24.52 27.71 7.18
N GLN A 266 23.78 26.86 6.47
CA GLN A 266 24.32 25.96 5.44
C GLN A 266 24.02 26.42 4.00
N ASP A 267 23.45 27.61 3.84
CA ASP A 267 23.00 28.17 2.56
C ASP A 267 22.10 27.20 1.77
N ILE A 268 21.10 26.62 2.44
CA ILE A 268 20.02 25.85 1.82
C ILE A 268 18.78 26.73 1.69
N ARG A 269 18.21 26.81 0.49
CA ARG A 269 17.10 27.69 0.15
C ARG A 269 15.91 26.91 -0.37
N VAL A 270 14.69 27.37 -0.08
CA VAL A 270 13.49 26.93 -0.81
C VAL A 270 13.72 27.21 -2.30
N GLY A 271 13.41 26.21 -3.12
CA GLY A 271 13.67 26.20 -4.55
C GLY A 271 15.01 25.61 -4.98
N ASP A 272 15.90 25.28 -4.04
CA ASP A 272 17.09 24.51 -4.35
C ASP A 272 16.74 23.16 -4.96
N VAL A 273 17.43 22.82 -6.06
CA VAL A 273 17.24 21.57 -6.78
C VAL A 273 18.39 20.64 -6.47
N ILE A 274 18.17 19.67 -5.58
CA ILE A 274 19.14 18.63 -5.26
C ILE A 274 19.14 17.60 -6.39
N ILE A 275 20.29 17.49 -7.06
CA ILE A 275 20.53 16.61 -8.22
C ILE A 275 21.48 15.44 -7.88
N GLY A 276 22.06 15.41 -6.69
CA GLY A 276 22.89 14.31 -6.24
C GLY A 276 23.08 14.26 -4.73
N ILE A 277 23.21 13.04 -4.21
CA ILE A 277 23.27 12.72 -2.78
C ILE A 277 24.40 11.71 -2.58
N ARG A 278 25.33 11.99 -1.65
CA ARG A 278 26.46 11.10 -1.30
C ARG A 278 27.31 10.68 -2.51
N GLY A 279 27.47 11.59 -3.48
CA GLY A 279 28.21 11.33 -4.72
C GLY A 279 27.44 10.52 -5.77
N GLU A 280 26.18 10.16 -5.52
CA GLU A 280 25.32 9.43 -6.45
C GLU A 280 24.19 10.31 -6.99
N SER A 281 23.55 9.87 -8.08
CA SER A 281 22.30 10.50 -8.55
C SER A 281 21.16 10.26 -7.56
N VAL A 282 20.17 11.14 -7.55
CA VAL A 282 18.96 10.97 -6.73
C VAL A 282 18.24 9.66 -7.06
N ALA A 283 18.17 9.27 -8.33
CA ALA A 283 17.56 8.00 -8.74
C ALA A 283 18.28 6.78 -8.12
N LYS A 284 19.62 6.79 -8.07
CA LYS A 284 20.38 5.71 -7.44
C LYS A 284 20.17 5.70 -5.92
N ALA A 285 20.16 6.87 -5.28
CA ALA A 285 19.84 6.98 -3.85
C ALA A 285 18.43 6.47 -3.53
N LEU A 286 17.44 6.79 -4.37
CA LEU A 286 16.06 6.32 -4.27
C LEU A 286 15.94 4.79 -4.36
N SER A 287 16.65 4.16 -5.30
CA SER A 287 16.63 2.70 -5.50
C SER A 287 17.04 1.88 -4.25
N ARG A 288 17.83 2.48 -3.35
CA ARG A 288 18.28 1.84 -2.10
C ARG A 288 17.19 1.74 -1.03
N VAL A 289 16.20 2.63 -1.08
CA VAL A 289 15.19 2.81 -0.01
C VAL A 289 13.78 2.48 -0.49
N GLU A 290 13.54 2.52 -1.81
CA GLU A 290 12.21 2.25 -2.39
C GLU A 290 11.69 0.82 -2.16
N ASN A 291 12.59 -0.11 -1.86
CA ASN A 291 12.28 -1.51 -1.55
C ASN A 291 11.81 -1.73 -0.11
N TYR A 292 11.69 -0.67 0.70
CA TYR A 292 11.08 -0.73 2.03
C TYR A 292 9.67 -0.15 2.09
N VAL A 293 9.17 0.41 0.99
CA VAL A 293 7.86 1.06 0.93
C VAL A 293 7.02 0.42 -0.16
N SER A 294 5.85 -0.10 0.22
CA SER A 294 4.87 -0.63 -0.73
C SER A 294 4.03 0.51 -1.29
N ALA A 295 3.87 0.52 -2.61
CA ALA A 295 3.07 1.49 -3.34
C ALA A 295 2.70 0.91 -4.71
N SER A 296 1.50 1.21 -5.17
CA SER A 296 1.00 0.71 -6.45
C SER A 296 1.69 1.37 -7.66
N ASN A 297 2.25 2.57 -7.49
CA ASN A 297 3.02 3.28 -8.52
C ASN A 297 4.08 4.22 -7.93
N MET A 298 4.94 4.75 -8.79
CA MET A 298 6.08 5.58 -8.39
C MET A 298 5.69 6.96 -7.88
N HIS A 299 4.59 7.56 -8.37
CA HIS A 299 4.09 8.84 -7.85
C HIS A 299 3.71 8.70 -6.38
N LYS A 300 2.93 7.68 -6.03
CA LYS A 300 2.60 7.38 -4.63
C LYS A 300 3.83 7.01 -3.81
N LYS A 301 4.74 6.19 -4.37
CA LYS A 301 5.95 5.79 -3.66
C LYS A 301 6.79 7.01 -3.27
N LYS A 302 7.03 7.92 -4.20
CA LYS A 302 7.72 9.19 -3.98
C LYS A 302 6.99 10.04 -2.93
N SER A 303 5.66 10.09 -2.96
CA SER A 303 4.86 10.79 -1.94
C SER A 303 5.07 10.22 -0.54
N LEU A 304 5.12 8.90 -0.38
CA LEU A 304 5.34 8.24 0.91
C LEU A 304 6.76 8.47 1.42
N LEU A 305 7.76 8.42 0.55
CA LEU A 305 9.16 8.59 0.93
C LEU A 305 9.49 10.01 1.43
N VAL A 306 8.78 11.03 0.93
CA VAL A 306 8.94 12.42 1.41
C VAL A 306 8.08 12.74 2.64
N ASN A 307 7.20 11.84 3.08
CA ASN A 307 6.48 12.04 4.33
C ASN A 307 7.46 12.11 5.50
N LEU A 308 7.09 12.89 6.52
CA LEU A 308 7.96 13.22 7.65
C LEU A 308 8.51 12.01 8.44
N PRO A 309 7.81 10.86 8.55
CA PRO A 309 8.40 9.67 9.16
C PRO A 309 9.55 9.08 8.37
N LEU A 310 9.72 9.41 7.08
CA LEU A 310 10.76 8.83 6.23
C LEU A 310 11.78 9.86 5.76
N LEU A 311 11.38 10.95 5.11
CA LEU A 311 12.26 11.95 4.48
C LEU A 311 13.43 11.33 3.68
N GLN A 312 13.13 10.26 2.95
CA GLN A 312 14.06 9.49 2.15
C GLN A 312 14.17 10.07 0.73
N PRO A 313 15.34 10.00 0.07
CA PRO A 313 16.57 9.29 0.45
C PRO A 313 17.59 10.15 1.24
N LEU A 314 17.19 11.30 1.80
CA LEU A 314 18.10 12.19 2.53
C LEU A 314 18.34 11.75 3.98
N ARG A 315 17.30 11.19 4.65
CA ARG A 315 17.43 10.59 5.99
C ARG A 315 18.48 9.45 5.98
N GLY A 316 19.31 9.37 7.02
CA GLY A 316 20.34 8.35 7.11
C GLY A 316 21.06 8.27 8.45
N ASN A 317 22.15 7.50 8.51
CA ASN A 317 22.96 7.29 9.71
C ASN A 317 24.15 8.25 9.84
N ASP A 318 24.56 8.91 8.76
CA ASP A 318 25.62 9.92 8.82
C ASP A 318 25.01 11.29 9.12
N SER A 319 25.60 12.02 10.07
CA SER A 319 25.20 13.39 10.39
C SER A 319 25.66 14.42 9.37
N LEU A 320 26.61 14.07 8.50
CA LEU A 320 27.16 14.95 7.47
C LEU A 320 27.16 14.24 6.12
N ILE A 321 26.56 14.86 5.11
CA ILE A 321 26.41 14.27 3.78
C ILE A 321 26.80 15.26 2.70
N LYS A 322 27.37 14.77 1.60
CA LYS A 322 27.63 15.59 0.41
C LYS A 322 26.38 15.64 -0.48
N ILE A 323 25.90 16.84 -0.82
CA ILE A 323 24.84 17.04 -1.82
C ILE A 323 25.34 17.88 -3.00
N ARG A 324 24.77 17.64 -4.18
CA ARG A 324 24.91 18.51 -5.35
C ARG A 324 23.60 19.25 -5.58
N VAL A 325 23.68 20.57 -5.64
CA VAL A 325 22.51 21.45 -5.75
C VAL A 325 22.66 22.30 -7.00
N LEU A 326 21.57 22.43 -7.73
CA LEU A 326 21.39 23.35 -8.85
C LEU A 326 20.54 24.53 -8.38
N ARG A 327 21.11 25.73 -8.44
CA ARG A 327 20.45 27.02 -8.16
C ARG A 327 20.91 28.00 -9.23
N ASP A 328 19.99 28.79 -9.79
CA ASP A 328 20.32 29.85 -10.77
C ASP A 328 21.23 29.36 -11.93
N ARG A 329 20.96 28.14 -12.42
CA ARG A 329 21.72 27.44 -13.47
C ARG A 329 23.17 27.07 -13.10
N GLN A 330 23.58 27.29 -11.86
CA GLN A 330 24.88 26.89 -11.34
C GLN A 330 24.76 25.65 -10.48
N ILE A 331 25.73 24.73 -10.61
CA ILE A 331 25.82 23.54 -9.78
C ILE A 331 26.89 23.76 -8.73
N PHE A 332 26.54 23.53 -7.47
CA PHE A 332 27.49 23.53 -6.38
C PHE A 332 27.39 22.28 -5.54
N THR A 333 28.49 21.98 -4.85
CA THR A 333 28.55 20.96 -3.83
C THR A 333 28.36 21.62 -2.46
N ARG A 334 27.52 21.04 -1.60
CA ARG A 334 27.44 21.39 -0.17
C ARG A 334 27.71 20.17 0.70
N GLN A 335 28.28 20.43 1.86
CA GLN A 335 28.22 19.52 3.00
C GLN A 335 26.95 19.87 3.78
N LEU A 336 25.99 18.96 3.79
CA LEU A 336 24.71 19.10 4.50
C LEU A 336 24.80 18.34 5.83
N VAL A 337 24.75 19.10 6.92
CA VAL A 337 24.55 18.63 8.28
C VAL A 337 23.07 18.26 8.46
N LEU A 338 22.85 16.98 8.72
CA LEU A 338 21.54 16.42 9.04
C LEU A 338 21.28 16.49 10.56
N GLN A 339 20.02 16.67 10.92
CA GLN A 339 19.57 16.88 12.30
C GLN A 339 19.22 15.55 12.97
N ARG A 340 19.76 15.31 14.18
CA ARG A 340 19.37 14.17 15.00
C ARG A 340 18.05 14.45 15.71
N THR A 341 17.17 13.45 15.78
CA THR A 341 15.92 13.48 16.57
C THR A 341 16.18 13.39 18.08
N ILE A 342 16.93 14.34 18.63
CA ILE A 342 17.11 14.55 20.08
C ILE A 342 16.77 16.00 20.46
N ARG A 343 16.70 16.92 19.48
CA ARG A 343 16.24 18.29 19.71
C ARG A 343 14.72 18.32 19.80
N THR A 344 14.19 18.57 21.01
CA THR A 344 12.75 18.61 21.29
C THR A 344 12.00 19.56 20.35
N GLU A 345 12.56 20.73 20.04
CA GLU A 345 11.95 21.70 19.11
C GLU A 345 11.85 21.16 17.68
N PHE A 346 12.90 20.51 17.17
CA PHE A 346 12.89 19.87 15.86
C PHE A 346 11.85 18.75 15.81
N VAL A 347 11.80 17.91 16.84
CA VAL A 347 10.83 16.81 16.95
C VAL A 347 9.40 17.35 17.07
N ASN A 348 9.17 18.40 17.85
CA ASN A 348 7.86 19.04 17.97
C ASN A 348 7.42 19.64 16.63
N LYS A 349 8.34 20.30 15.91
CA LYS A 349 8.02 20.86 14.59
C LYS A 349 7.76 19.76 13.56
N LEU A 350 8.58 18.71 13.55
CA LEU A 350 8.39 17.53 12.72
C LEU A 350 7.04 16.87 13.02
N ASN A 351 6.68 16.71 14.29
CA ASN A 351 5.41 16.14 14.73
C ASN A 351 4.22 17.05 14.38
N GLN A 352 4.35 18.38 14.52
CA GLN A 352 3.33 19.33 14.11
C GLN A 352 3.08 19.25 12.60
N LEU A 353 4.14 19.30 11.80
CA LEU A 353 4.04 19.16 10.35
C LEU A 353 3.49 17.77 9.98
N PHE A 354 3.84 16.73 10.75
CA PHE A 354 3.33 15.38 10.56
C PHE A 354 1.83 15.33 10.82
N GLN A 355 1.35 15.86 11.94
CA GLN A 355 -0.07 15.99 12.23
C GLN A 355 -0.83 16.80 11.17
N GLN A 356 -0.20 17.84 10.61
CA GLN A 356 -0.77 18.59 9.48
C GLN A 356 -0.82 17.75 8.18
N GLN A 357 0.14 16.86 7.96
CA GLN A 357 0.20 15.95 6.81
C GLN A 357 -0.67 14.69 6.96
N THR A 358 -0.84 14.18 8.18
CA THR A 358 -1.51 12.91 8.50
C THR A 358 -2.81 13.08 9.24
N GLY A 359 -3.29 14.31 9.37
CA GLY A 359 -4.46 14.63 10.16
C GLY A 359 -5.59 13.62 9.95
N ASN A 360 -5.90 12.89 11.03
CA ASN A 360 -6.68 11.65 11.12
C ASN A 360 -7.85 11.54 10.14
N GLY A 361 -7.63 11.21 8.86
CA GLY A 361 -8.69 11.00 7.87
C GLY A 361 -9.67 12.17 7.63
N THR A 362 -9.51 13.30 8.33
CA THR A 362 -10.47 14.41 8.43
C THR A 362 -9.80 15.77 8.52
N THR A 363 -8.49 15.89 8.29
CA THR A 363 -7.83 17.21 8.28
C THR A 363 -7.38 17.54 6.86
N THR A 364 -7.76 18.73 6.42
CA THR A 364 -7.68 19.19 5.05
C THR A 364 -6.48 20.11 4.85
N GLN A 365 -5.98 20.19 3.61
CA GLN A 365 -4.91 21.15 3.27
C GLN A 365 -5.41 22.59 3.26
N ASN A 366 -6.73 22.76 3.11
CA ASN A 366 -7.39 24.04 2.95
C ASN A 366 -8.25 24.32 4.18
N SER A 367 -8.38 25.58 4.60
CA SER A 367 -9.27 25.98 5.68
C SER A 367 -10.72 26.25 5.23
N PHE A 368 -11.06 25.96 3.97
CA PHE A 368 -12.33 26.31 3.34
C PHE A 368 -13.05 25.10 2.75
N VAL A 369 -14.38 25.11 2.76
CA VAL A 369 -15.21 24.19 1.94
C VAL A 369 -15.28 24.72 0.51
N MET A 370 -15.54 26.01 0.34
CA MET A 370 -15.60 26.71 -0.94
C MET A 370 -14.71 27.95 -0.95
N ARG A 371 -14.08 28.22 -2.09
CA ARG A 371 -13.32 29.44 -2.34
C ARG A 371 -13.59 29.94 -3.76
N ALA A 372 -14.15 31.15 -3.87
CA ALA A 372 -14.27 31.82 -5.14
C ALA A 372 -12.87 32.04 -5.75
N ILE A 373 -12.67 31.60 -6.99
CA ILE A 373 -11.48 31.93 -7.79
C ILE A 373 -11.74 33.25 -8.53
N ASP A 374 -12.95 33.40 -9.07
CA ASP A 374 -13.51 34.64 -9.58
C ASP A 374 -15.04 34.59 -9.47
N LYS A 375 -15.75 35.54 -10.10
CA LYS A 375 -17.21 35.64 -10.03
C LYS A 375 -17.96 34.44 -10.63
N ASP A 376 -17.34 33.67 -11.51
CA ASP A 376 -17.99 32.56 -12.24
C ASP A 376 -17.30 31.20 -12.01
N VAL A 377 -16.18 31.16 -11.29
CA VAL A 377 -15.41 29.95 -10.99
C VAL A 377 -15.21 29.78 -9.49
N VAL A 378 -15.52 28.59 -8.98
CA VAL A 378 -15.33 28.23 -7.57
C VAL A 378 -14.48 26.98 -7.42
N GLN A 379 -13.61 26.97 -6.41
CA GLN A 379 -12.93 25.76 -5.94
C GLN A 379 -13.68 25.20 -4.72
N VAL A 380 -13.91 23.89 -4.73
CA VAL A 380 -14.53 23.15 -3.62
C VAL A 380 -13.50 22.17 -3.09
N ASP A 381 -13.19 22.23 -1.80
CA ASP A 381 -12.35 21.23 -1.15
C ASP A 381 -13.20 20.00 -0.81
N ALA A 382 -12.94 18.88 -1.49
CA ALA A 382 -13.77 17.69 -1.37
C ALA A 382 -13.70 17.06 0.02
N ALA A 383 -12.59 17.20 0.73
CA ALA A 383 -12.43 16.65 2.06
C ALA A 383 -13.21 17.49 3.08
N ASN A 384 -13.12 18.82 3.05
CA ASN A 384 -13.86 19.72 3.94
C ASN A 384 -15.37 19.60 3.70
N LEU A 385 -15.80 19.48 2.44
CA LEU A 385 -17.19 19.24 2.13
C LEU A 385 -17.70 17.91 2.74
N SER A 386 -16.89 16.85 2.64
CA SER A 386 -17.24 15.56 3.26
C SER A 386 -17.23 15.60 4.78
N ILE A 387 -16.30 16.33 5.41
CA ILE A 387 -16.25 16.49 6.86
C ILE A 387 -17.51 17.22 7.31
N LEU A 388 -17.82 18.36 6.70
CA LEU A 388 -19.01 19.13 7.01
C LEU A 388 -20.28 18.28 6.94
N TYR A 389 -20.43 17.49 5.86
CA TYR A 389 -21.58 16.59 5.68
C TYR A 389 -21.69 15.53 6.79
N ASN A 390 -20.56 15.00 7.24
CA ASN A 390 -20.55 13.94 8.25
C ASN A 390 -20.65 14.48 9.69
N THR A 391 -20.34 15.75 9.93
CA THR A 391 -20.35 16.36 11.27
C THR A 391 -21.56 17.25 11.54
N THR A 392 -22.22 17.76 10.49
CA THR A 392 -23.41 18.58 10.68
C THR A 392 -24.61 17.72 11.07
N ALA A 393 -25.43 18.24 11.97
CA ALA A 393 -26.73 17.65 12.31
C ALA A 393 -27.87 18.22 11.44
N ASP A 394 -27.58 19.24 10.63
CA ASP A 394 -28.57 19.97 9.85
C ASP A 394 -28.26 19.92 8.35
N ASP A 395 -29.00 19.08 7.63
CA ASP A 395 -28.93 18.93 6.18
C ASP A 395 -29.08 20.27 5.41
N ARG A 396 -29.73 21.28 6.02
CA ARG A 396 -29.90 22.61 5.41
C ARG A 396 -28.59 23.36 5.21
N GLU A 397 -27.59 23.10 6.06
CA GLU A 397 -26.26 23.71 5.92
C GLU A 397 -25.60 23.25 4.62
N ILE A 398 -25.67 21.94 4.34
CA ILE A 398 -25.16 21.35 3.11
C ILE A 398 -25.96 21.81 1.90
N ASP A 399 -27.28 21.89 2.03
CA ASP A 399 -28.13 22.42 0.96
C ASP A 399 -27.79 23.88 0.64
N SER A 400 -27.42 24.69 1.64
CA SER A 400 -26.94 26.06 1.44
C SER A 400 -25.62 26.09 0.66
N VAL A 401 -24.65 25.23 1.02
CA VAL A 401 -23.39 25.08 0.28
C VAL A 401 -23.65 24.70 -1.17
N MET A 402 -24.54 23.73 -1.41
CA MET A 402 -24.91 23.33 -2.78
C MET A 402 -25.58 24.47 -3.55
N LYS A 403 -26.51 25.20 -2.91
CA LYS A 403 -27.19 26.36 -3.51
C LYS A 403 -26.22 27.48 -3.85
N GLU A 404 -25.23 27.75 -3.01
CA GLU A 404 -24.18 28.73 -3.29
C GLU A 404 -23.28 28.26 -4.44
N MET A 405 -22.86 27.00 -4.42
CA MET A 405 -21.99 26.40 -5.44
C MET A 405 -22.60 26.49 -6.84
N VAL A 406 -23.92 26.27 -6.97
CA VAL A 406 -24.60 26.33 -8.28
C VAL A 406 -24.79 27.76 -8.81
N THR A 407 -24.47 28.79 -8.03
CA THR A 407 -24.54 30.20 -8.49
C THR A 407 -23.44 30.56 -9.47
N TYR A 408 -22.26 29.96 -9.33
CA TYR A 408 -21.13 30.13 -10.25
C TYR A 408 -21.50 29.58 -11.64
N LYS A 409 -21.11 30.27 -12.73
CA LYS A 409 -21.63 29.95 -14.07
C LYS A 409 -20.65 29.26 -15.02
N LYS A 410 -19.34 29.34 -14.76
CA LYS A 410 -18.31 28.78 -15.67
C LYS A 410 -17.78 27.44 -15.24
N ALA A 411 -17.24 27.33 -14.01
CA ALA A 411 -16.64 26.08 -13.56
C ALA A 411 -16.70 25.86 -12.04
N ILE A 412 -16.87 24.60 -11.67
CA ILE A 412 -16.58 24.07 -10.33
C ILE A 412 -15.28 23.26 -10.44
N ILE A 413 -14.26 23.64 -9.66
CA ILE A 413 -13.03 22.86 -9.48
C ILE A 413 -13.18 22.09 -8.17
N LEU A 414 -13.49 20.79 -8.25
CA LEU A 414 -13.56 19.90 -7.09
C LEU A 414 -12.16 19.33 -6.80
N ASP A 415 -11.57 19.73 -5.69
CA ASP A 415 -10.23 19.33 -5.26
C ASP A 415 -10.26 18.00 -4.48
N LEU A 416 -9.89 16.92 -5.17
CA LEU A 416 -9.86 15.53 -4.66
C LEU A 416 -8.45 15.10 -4.26
N ARG A 417 -7.51 16.04 -4.09
CA ARG A 417 -6.13 15.76 -3.66
C ARG A 417 -6.00 15.45 -2.16
N CYS A 418 -7.10 15.47 -1.43
CA CYS A 418 -7.19 15.01 -0.04
C CYS A 418 -8.08 13.76 0.06
N TYR A 419 -7.91 12.99 1.13
CA TYR A 419 -8.78 11.85 1.40
C TYR A 419 -10.18 12.34 1.76
N THR A 420 -11.22 11.77 1.15
CA THR A 420 -12.61 12.20 1.36
C THR A 420 -13.56 11.00 1.33
N THR A 421 -14.76 11.14 1.92
CA THR A 421 -15.77 10.07 1.98
C THR A 421 -16.95 10.35 1.05
N GLN A 422 -17.59 9.27 0.61
CA GLN A 422 -18.44 9.29 -0.59
C GLN A 422 -19.86 9.88 -0.43
N ALA A 423 -20.39 9.95 0.79
CA ALA A 423 -21.83 10.16 1.02
C ALA A 423 -22.36 11.50 0.46
N VAL A 424 -21.66 12.61 0.72
CA VAL A 424 -22.04 13.94 0.21
C VAL A 424 -22.04 14.00 -1.32
N PHE A 425 -21.15 13.24 -1.96
CA PHE A 425 -21.04 13.24 -3.42
C PHE A 425 -22.22 12.52 -4.07
N TYR A 426 -22.63 11.39 -3.49
CA TYR A 426 -23.75 10.61 -3.99
C TYR A 426 -25.08 11.32 -3.72
N ASN A 427 -25.23 11.89 -2.53
CA ASN A 427 -26.53 12.41 -2.06
C ASN A 427 -26.78 13.87 -2.45
N LYS A 428 -25.74 14.71 -2.50
CA LYS A 428 -25.91 16.17 -2.62
C LYS A 428 -25.21 16.73 -3.85
N PHE A 429 -23.93 16.37 -4.08
CA PHE A 429 -23.16 16.92 -5.21
C PHE A 429 -23.74 16.50 -6.57
N LEU A 430 -23.92 15.20 -6.82
CA LEU A 430 -24.52 14.73 -8.08
C LEU A 430 -25.94 15.29 -8.29
N SER A 431 -26.72 15.41 -7.20
CA SER A 431 -28.05 16.01 -7.23
C SER A 431 -28.01 17.50 -7.64
N ALA A 432 -27.08 18.29 -7.11
CA ALA A 432 -26.87 19.69 -7.49
C ALA A 432 -26.46 19.87 -8.96
N LEU A 433 -25.77 18.86 -9.53
CA LEU A 433 -25.46 18.81 -10.96
C LEU A 433 -26.62 18.28 -11.82
N GLY A 434 -27.62 17.65 -11.19
CA GLY A 434 -28.66 16.88 -11.88
C GLY A 434 -28.11 15.68 -12.66
N TRP A 435 -26.97 15.13 -12.24
CA TRP A 435 -26.32 13.99 -12.89
C TRP A 435 -26.79 12.68 -12.26
N PRO A 436 -27.25 11.70 -13.07
CA PRO A 436 -27.71 10.42 -12.53
C PRO A 436 -26.52 9.58 -12.09
N LEU A 437 -26.71 8.77 -11.05
CA LEU A 437 -25.73 7.75 -10.71
C LEU A 437 -25.73 6.64 -11.79
N LYS A 438 -24.55 6.34 -12.33
CA LYS A 438 -24.36 5.26 -13.31
C LYS A 438 -23.41 4.20 -12.77
N PRO A 439 -23.45 2.95 -13.27
CA PRO A 439 -22.42 1.95 -12.97
C PRO A 439 -21.03 2.52 -13.29
N PHE A 440 -20.18 2.58 -12.27
CA PHE A 440 -18.86 3.23 -12.33
C PHE A 440 -17.70 2.27 -12.04
N ALA A 441 -17.99 1.10 -11.47
CA ALA A 441 -17.01 0.09 -11.14
C ALA A 441 -17.60 -1.32 -11.20
N VAL A 442 -16.72 -2.32 -11.22
CA VAL A 442 -17.00 -3.73 -10.95
C VAL A 442 -16.19 -4.12 -9.72
N LEU A 443 -16.86 -4.65 -8.71
CA LEU A 443 -16.25 -5.03 -7.44
C LEU A 443 -16.24 -6.55 -7.31
N HIS A 444 -15.10 -7.12 -6.88
CA HIS A 444 -15.06 -8.51 -6.45
C HIS A 444 -14.52 -8.64 -5.03
N THR A 445 -15.13 -9.51 -4.24
CA THR A 445 -14.80 -9.74 -2.82
C THR A 445 -14.39 -11.19 -2.63
N TYR A 446 -13.57 -11.46 -1.61
CA TYR A 446 -13.10 -12.82 -1.35
C TYR A 446 -14.27 -13.78 -1.16
N TYR A 447 -14.07 -15.01 -1.59
CA TYR A 447 -15.09 -16.03 -1.48
C TYR A 447 -14.61 -17.16 -0.59
N GLN A 448 -15.17 -17.23 0.63
CA GLN A 448 -14.71 -18.14 1.67
C GLN A 448 -14.72 -19.62 1.26
N ARG A 449 -15.66 -20.03 0.38
CA ARG A 449 -15.70 -21.39 -0.16
C ARG A 449 -14.48 -21.72 -1.03
N PHE A 450 -13.95 -20.75 -1.77
CA PHE A 450 -12.74 -20.96 -2.60
C PHE A 450 -11.71 -19.85 -2.33
N PRO A 451 -10.95 -19.96 -1.22
CA PRO A 451 -9.92 -18.98 -0.88
C PRO A 451 -8.95 -18.70 -2.03
N GLY A 452 -8.60 -17.43 -2.24
CA GLY A 452 -7.83 -16.98 -3.41
C GLY A 452 -8.67 -16.73 -4.67
N LYS A 453 -9.96 -17.07 -4.68
CA LYS A 453 -10.93 -16.66 -5.70
C LYS A 453 -11.90 -15.63 -5.12
N TYR A 454 -12.44 -14.81 -6.01
CA TYR A 454 -13.31 -13.70 -5.65
C TYR A 454 -14.64 -13.85 -6.39
N LYS A 455 -15.74 -13.43 -5.78
CA LYS A 455 -17.05 -13.38 -6.42
C LYS A 455 -17.44 -11.93 -6.72
N LEU A 456 -18.26 -11.74 -7.75
CA LEU A 456 -18.86 -10.44 -8.02
C LEU A 456 -19.61 -9.96 -6.77
N HIS A 457 -19.39 -8.71 -6.41
CA HIS A 457 -20.12 -8.03 -5.34
C HIS A 457 -21.03 -6.99 -5.98
N ASP A 458 -22.33 -7.16 -5.81
CA ASP A 458 -23.31 -6.20 -6.29
C ASP A 458 -23.08 -4.86 -5.60
N ILE A 459 -22.83 -3.82 -6.40
CA ILE A 459 -22.73 -2.47 -5.87
C ILE A 459 -24.16 -2.09 -5.47
N PHE A 460 -24.38 -1.88 -4.17
CA PHE A 460 -25.59 -1.25 -3.69
C PHE A 460 -25.79 0.05 -4.47
N SER A 461 -26.88 0.16 -5.23
CA SER A 461 -27.26 1.45 -5.82
C SER A 461 -27.75 2.33 -4.66
N PRO A 462 -27.02 3.36 -4.22
CA PRO A 462 -27.57 4.29 -3.25
C PRO A 462 -28.84 4.92 -3.84
N VAL A 463 -29.75 5.28 -2.96
CA VAL A 463 -31.00 5.97 -3.32
C VAL A 463 -30.62 7.26 -4.06
N VAL A 464 -31.01 7.36 -5.33
CA VAL A 464 -30.78 8.58 -6.12
C VAL A 464 -31.67 9.68 -5.53
N GLN A 465 -31.04 10.68 -4.92
CA GLN A 465 -31.75 11.86 -4.46
C GLN A 465 -32.29 12.62 -5.68
N PRO A 466 -33.52 13.17 -5.61
CA PRO A 466 -34.04 13.98 -6.70
C PRO A 466 -33.10 15.17 -6.96
N PRO A 467 -32.95 15.62 -8.22
CA PRO A 467 -32.10 16.76 -8.54
C PRO A 467 -32.50 18.01 -7.78
N LEU A 468 -31.52 18.68 -7.16
CA LEU A 468 -31.71 19.98 -6.55
C LEU A 468 -31.92 21.06 -7.63
N ALA A 469 -32.79 22.03 -7.36
CA ALA A 469 -33.02 23.20 -8.19
C ALA A 469 -32.49 24.48 -7.48
N PRO A 470 -31.78 25.39 -8.19
CA PRO A 470 -31.36 25.30 -9.58
C PRO A 470 -30.20 24.31 -9.79
N ARG A 471 -30.11 23.73 -10.99
CA ARG A 471 -29.02 22.82 -11.37
C ARG A 471 -27.80 23.58 -11.85
N TYR A 472 -26.62 23.07 -11.54
CA TYR A 472 -25.39 23.54 -12.15
C TYR A 472 -25.29 23.09 -13.61
N THR A 473 -24.86 24.00 -14.50
CA THR A 473 -24.74 23.73 -15.94
C THR A 473 -23.36 24.06 -16.52
N GLY A 474 -22.44 24.60 -15.69
CA GLY A 474 -21.07 24.89 -16.10
C GLY A 474 -20.17 23.63 -16.14
N LYS A 475 -18.86 23.86 -16.32
CA LYS A 475 -17.85 22.79 -16.34
C LYS A 475 -17.61 22.23 -14.93
N VAL A 476 -17.42 20.92 -14.81
CA VAL A 476 -16.92 20.30 -13.57
C VAL A 476 -15.51 19.78 -13.83
N ILE A 477 -14.55 20.26 -13.05
CA ILE A 477 -13.13 19.89 -13.14
C ILE A 477 -12.75 19.17 -11.85
N LEU A 478 -12.27 17.93 -11.95
CA LEU A 478 -11.79 17.13 -10.83
C LEU A 478 -10.27 17.24 -10.76
N LEU A 479 -9.76 17.81 -9.68
CA LEU A 479 -8.32 17.95 -9.46
C LEU A 479 -7.81 16.79 -8.62
N VAL A 480 -6.90 15.98 -9.17
CA VAL A 480 -6.42 14.74 -8.54
C VAL A 480 -4.89 14.68 -8.49
N ASN A 481 -4.34 13.90 -7.55
CA ASN A 481 -2.90 13.62 -7.50
C ASN A 481 -2.63 12.30 -6.79
N GLU A 482 -1.36 12.00 -6.48
CA GLU A 482 -0.92 10.79 -5.78
C GLU A 482 -1.45 10.63 -4.35
N ARG A 483 -2.13 11.65 -3.81
CA ARG A 483 -2.84 11.59 -2.52
C ARG A 483 -4.32 11.24 -2.69
N THR A 484 -4.89 11.39 -3.89
CA THR A 484 -6.19 10.81 -4.26
C THR A 484 -6.03 9.29 -4.22
N GLN A 485 -6.57 8.64 -3.18
CA GLN A 485 -6.46 7.19 -2.96
C GLN A 485 -7.79 6.61 -2.48
N SER A 486 -8.03 5.33 -2.77
CA SER A 486 -9.16 4.57 -2.23
C SER A 486 -10.51 5.29 -2.41
N GLN A 487 -11.21 5.70 -1.36
CA GLN A 487 -12.51 6.38 -1.51
C GLN A 487 -12.45 7.62 -2.42
N SER A 488 -11.38 8.42 -2.39
CA SER A 488 -11.25 9.59 -3.28
C SER A 488 -11.13 9.19 -4.76
N GLU A 489 -10.51 8.04 -5.05
CA GLU A 489 -10.46 7.49 -6.41
C GLU A 489 -11.84 6.96 -6.83
N LEU A 490 -12.55 6.27 -5.92
CA LEU A 490 -13.92 5.80 -6.17
C LEU A 490 -14.90 6.95 -6.48
N ILE A 491 -14.82 8.04 -5.70
CA ILE A 491 -15.61 9.27 -5.94
C ILE A 491 -15.29 9.87 -7.31
N THR A 492 -14.01 9.88 -7.70
CA THR A 492 -13.61 10.32 -9.04
C THR A 492 -14.26 9.45 -10.12
N MET A 493 -14.22 8.12 -9.97
CA MET A 493 -14.85 7.19 -10.92
C MET A 493 -16.37 7.40 -11.03
N VAL A 494 -17.03 7.62 -9.89
CA VAL A 494 -18.48 7.88 -9.84
C VAL A 494 -18.81 9.16 -10.61
N ILE A 495 -18.13 10.28 -10.33
CA ILE A 495 -18.43 11.54 -11.00
C ILE A 495 -18.14 11.45 -12.51
N GLN A 496 -17.05 10.77 -12.91
CA GLN A 496 -16.74 10.50 -14.31
C GLN A 496 -17.82 9.68 -15.03
N ALA A 497 -18.43 8.72 -14.35
CA ALA A 497 -19.50 7.92 -14.94
C ALA A 497 -20.81 8.71 -15.04
N SER A 498 -21.12 9.52 -14.02
CA SER A 498 -22.39 10.24 -13.91
C SER A 498 -22.55 11.38 -14.92
N GLY A 499 -21.47 12.09 -15.28
CA GLY A 499 -21.55 13.20 -16.24
C GLY A 499 -20.20 13.70 -16.79
N PRO A 500 -20.21 14.77 -17.61
CA PRO A 500 -19.06 15.25 -18.36
C PRO A 500 -18.04 16.03 -17.50
N ALA A 501 -17.36 15.35 -16.57
CA ALA A 501 -16.29 15.94 -15.77
C ALA A 501 -14.92 15.83 -16.43
N LEU A 502 -14.08 16.87 -16.28
CA LEU A 502 -12.67 16.85 -16.70
C LEU A 502 -11.77 16.51 -15.52
N VAL A 503 -11.07 15.38 -15.59
CA VAL A 503 -10.10 14.97 -14.56
C VAL A 503 -8.69 15.45 -14.93
N VAL A 504 -8.10 16.25 -14.05
CA VAL A 504 -6.85 16.98 -14.26
C VAL A 504 -5.89 16.69 -13.12
N GLY A 505 -4.64 16.37 -13.41
CA GLY A 505 -3.59 16.28 -12.39
C GLY A 505 -2.57 15.16 -12.59
N THR A 506 -1.89 14.75 -11.51
CA THR A 506 -0.88 13.66 -11.52
C THR A 506 -1.54 12.29 -11.37
N GLN A 507 -0.74 11.21 -11.46
CA GLN A 507 -1.27 9.86 -11.30
C GLN A 507 -1.75 9.66 -9.87
N THR A 508 -2.98 9.16 -9.71
CA THR A 508 -3.55 8.83 -8.39
C THR A 508 -2.89 7.60 -7.79
N ALA A 509 -3.22 7.29 -6.54
CA ALA A 509 -2.54 6.24 -5.79
C ALA A 509 -2.72 4.83 -6.38
N GLY A 510 -3.79 4.58 -7.13
CA GLY A 510 -4.09 3.31 -7.76
C GLY A 510 -4.34 2.21 -6.74
N CYS A 511 -5.20 2.46 -5.75
CA CYS A 511 -5.54 1.50 -4.70
C CYS A 511 -6.98 1.65 -4.18
N ASP A 512 -7.96 1.12 -4.94
CA ASP A 512 -9.40 1.27 -4.63
C ASP A 512 -9.98 0.13 -3.78
N GLY A 513 -9.19 -0.89 -3.50
CA GLY A 513 -9.62 -2.02 -2.69
C GLY A 513 -9.80 -1.65 -1.22
N ASP A 514 -10.73 -2.31 -0.53
CA ASP A 514 -10.84 -2.20 0.92
C ASP A 514 -9.56 -2.75 1.56
N MET A 515 -9.03 -2.05 2.56
CA MET A 515 -7.79 -2.44 3.22
C MET A 515 -8.04 -3.57 4.22
N LEU A 516 -7.15 -4.58 4.20
CA LEU A 516 -7.08 -5.65 5.19
C LEU A 516 -5.78 -5.53 5.99
N TYR A 517 -5.89 -5.63 7.31
CA TYR A 517 -4.79 -5.69 8.26
C TYR A 517 -4.50 -7.14 8.65
N MET A 518 -3.23 -7.53 8.54
CA MET A 518 -2.72 -8.86 8.81
C MET A 518 -1.71 -8.81 9.97
N PRO A 519 -2.13 -9.20 11.19
CA PRO A 519 -1.22 -9.39 12.31
C PRO A 519 -0.19 -10.50 12.06
N VAL A 520 1.08 -10.23 12.35
CA VAL A 520 2.18 -11.21 12.31
C VAL A 520 2.97 -11.20 13.63
N PRO A 521 3.63 -12.32 14.00
CA PRO A 521 4.39 -12.43 15.24
C PRO A 521 5.39 -11.30 15.50
N GLY A 522 5.59 -10.96 16.77
CA GLY A 522 6.45 -9.85 17.20
C GLY A 522 5.69 -8.53 17.36
N GLY A 523 4.36 -8.55 17.32
CA GLY A 523 3.51 -7.37 17.46
C GLY A 523 3.44 -6.48 16.22
N TYR A 524 3.70 -7.03 15.04
CA TYR A 524 3.65 -6.27 13.78
C TYR A 524 2.31 -6.49 13.07
N THR A 525 1.88 -5.49 12.31
CA THR A 525 0.73 -5.59 11.41
C THR A 525 1.15 -5.13 10.04
N LEU A 526 0.89 -5.95 9.03
CA LEU A 526 1.04 -5.59 7.61
C LEU A 526 -0.35 -5.36 7.01
N SER A 527 -0.45 -4.70 5.87
CA SER A 527 -1.74 -4.46 5.23
C SER A 527 -1.67 -4.63 3.72
N PHE A 528 -2.83 -4.83 3.08
CA PHE A 528 -2.99 -4.95 1.63
C PHE A 528 -4.46 -4.81 1.23
N SER A 529 -4.71 -4.65 -0.06
CA SER A 529 -6.05 -4.51 -0.62
C SER A 529 -6.78 -5.86 -0.70
N GLY A 530 -7.89 -5.97 0.05
CA GLY A 530 -8.76 -7.14 0.12
C GLY A 530 -9.92 -7.16 -0.87
N ARG A 531 -10.23 -6.03 -1.52
CA ARG A 531 -11.28 -5.95 -2.56
C ARG A 531 -10.68 -5.63 -3.94
N HIS A 532 -11.14 -6.34 -4.96
CA HIS A 532 -10.81 -6.03 -6.35
C HIS A 532 -11.78 -4.98 -6.89
N VAL A 533 -11.24 -3.96 -7.57
CA VAL A 533 -11.99 -2.88 -8.21
C VAL A 533 -11.45 -2.70 -9.63
N ALA A 534 -12.36 -2.55 -10.58
CA ALA A 534 -12.07 -2.19 -11.96
C ALA A 534 -13.17 -1.28 -12.52
N TYR A 535 -12.88 -0.56 -13.60
CA TYR A 535 -13.90 0.12 -14.39
C TYR A 535 -14.85 -0.90 -15.04
N PRO A 536 -16.08 -0.50 -15.46
CA PRO A 536 -17.05 -1.38 -16.11
C PRO A 536 -16.54 -2.04 -17.40
N ASP A 537 -15.60 -1.40 -18.09
CA ASP A 537 -14.93 -1.94 -19.29
C ASP A 537 -13.80 -2.94 -18.96
N GLY A 538 -13.58 -3.26 -17.68
CA GLY A 538 -12.53 -4.15 -17.20
C GLY A 538 -11.15 -3.49 -17.02
N THR A 539 -11.00 -2.20 -17.33
CA THR A 539 -9.75 -1.47 -17.08
C THR A 539 -9.47 -1.43 -15.58
N ALA A 540 -8.27 -1.85 -15.17
CA ALA A 540 -7.88 -1.81 -13.77
C ALA A 540 -7.59 -0.38 -13.31
N SER A 541 -8.10 0.01 -12.13
CA SER A 541 -7.66 1.22 -11.42
C SER A 541 -6.45 0.94 -10.52
N GLN A 542 -6.29 -0.30 -10.02
CA GLN A 542 -5.09 -0.68 -9.26
C GLN A 542 -3.81 -0.42 -10.06
N LYS A 543 -2.81 0.19 -9.41
CA LYS A 543 -1.54 0.70 -10.01
C LYS A 543 -1.72 1.86 -10.97
N ALA A 544 -2.65 1.77 -11.92
CA ALA A 544 -2.87 2.79 -12.95
C ALA A 544 -3.43 4.09 -12.38
N GLY A 545 -4.27 4.01 -11.36
CA GLY A 545 -5.09 5.11 -10.87
C GLY A 545 -6.32 5.36 -11.75
N VAL A 546 -7.04 6.43 -11.45
CA VAL A 546 -8.24 6.86 -12.19
C VAL A 546 -7.88 7.36 -13.59
N LYS A 547 -8.82 7.24 -14.53
CA LYS A 547 -8.70 7.80 -15.88
C LYS A 547 -8.59 9.33 -15.79
N ARG A 548 -7.61 9.91 -16.48
CA ARG A 548 -7.36 11.36 -16.49
C ARG A 548 -7.49 11.92 -17.90
N ASN A 549 -8.22 13.02 -18.05
CA ASN A 549 -8.35 13.75 -19.31
C ASN A 549 -7.09 14.58 -19.58
N VAL A 550 -6.56 15.24 -18.56
CA VAL A 550 -5.35 16.08 -18.65
C VAL A 550 -4.31 15.57 -17.65
N LYS A 551 -3.24 14.95 -18.19
CA LYS A 551 -2.15 14.40 -17.39
C LYS A 551 -1.07 15.45 -17.19
N LEU A 552 -0.80 15.79 -15.94
CA LEU A 552 0.22 16.76 -15.55
C LEU A 552 1.21 16.11 -14.57
N ASN A 553 2.38 16.75 -14.42
CA ASN A 553 3.36 16.47 -13.38
C ASN A 553 3.89 17.80 -12.83
N TYR A 554 4.26 17.83 -11.56
CA TYR A 554 4.98 18.98 -11.00
C TYR A 554 6.33 19.15 -11.71
N THR A 555 6.63 20.39 -12.09
CA THR A 555 7.91 20.77 -12.68
C THR A 555 8.86 21.28 -11.62
N VAL A 556 10.16 21.17 -11.89
CA VAL A 556 11.20 21.77 -11.03
C VAL A 556 10.95 23.27 -10.87
N LYS A 557 10.60 23.97 -11.95
CA LYS A 557 10.34 25.41 -11.96
C LYS A 557 9.11 25.77 -11.10
N GLY A 558 8.03 25.00 -11.21
CA GLY A 558 6.81 25.21 -10.44
C GLY A 558 7.04 25.02 -8.94
N LEU A 559 7.63 23.89 -8.55
CA LEU A 559 7.96 23.60 -7.15
C LEU A 559 8.92 24.64 -6.58
N ALA A 560 9.95 25.04 -7.34
CA ALA A 560 10.92 26.02 -6.88
C ALA A 560 10.33 27.43 -6.72
N ALA A 561 9.30 27.75 -7.49
CA ALA A 561 8.55 29.00 -7.38
C ALA A 561 7.39 28.92 -6.36
N GLY A 562 7.21 27.79 -5.66
CA GLY A 562 6.09 27.60 -4.72
C GLY A 562 4.71 27.59 -5.39
N LYS A 563 4.63 27.23 -6.68
CA LYS A 563 3.39 27.25 -7.45
C LYS A 563 2.64 25.93 -7.39
N ASP A 564 1.32 26.03 -7.27
CA ASP A 564 0.41 24.89 -7.49
C ASP A 564 0.05 24.79 -8.98
N GLU A 565 0.97 24.22 -9.78
CA GLU A 565 0.81 24.09 -11.23
C GLU A 565 -0.44 23.31 -11.65
N LEU A 566 -0.90 22.37 -10.79
CA LEU A 566 -2.11 21.60 -11.07
C LEU A 566 -3.35 22.47 -10.92
N LEU A 567 -3.45 23.25 -9.83
CA LEU A 567 -4.55 24.19 -9.64
C LEU A 567 -4.54 25.30 -10.69
N GLU A 568 -3.37 25.86 -11.03
CA GLU A 568 -3.25 26.86 -12.10
C GLU A 568 -3.76 26.31 -13.45
N ALA A 569 -3.46 25.05 -13.76
CA ALA A 569 -3.96 24.39 -14.96
C ALA A 569 -5.49 24.20 -14.92
N ALA A 570 -6.05 23.78 -13.78
CA ALA A 570 -7.50 23.67 -13.60
C ALA A 570 -8.20 25.03 -13.78
N ILE A 571 -7.63 26.11 -13.23
CA ILE A 571 -8.16 27.48 -13.41
C ILE A 571 -8.09 27.92 -14.88
N ARG A 572 -7.04 27.56 -15.63
CA ARG A 572 -6.97 27.86 -17.06
C ARG A 572 -8.02 27.11 -17.88
N LEU A 573 -8.35 25.87 -17.51
CA LEU A 573 -9.39 25.06 -18.17
C LEU A 573 -10.82 25.51 -17.79
N ALA A 574 -10.97 26.11 -16.61
CA ALA A 574 -12.21 26.66 -16.10
C ALA A 574 -12.66 27.91 -16.86
N LYS A 575 -11.71 28.76 -17.23
CA LYS A 575 -11.93 29.94 -18.07
C LYS A 575 -12.24 29.55 -19.50
#